data_AF-A0A522CK97-F1
#
_entry.id   AF-A0A522CK97-F1
#
_cell.length_a   1.000
_cell.length_b   1.000
_cell.length_c   1.000
_cell.angle_alpha   90.00
_cell.angle_beta   90.00
_cell.angle_gamma   90.00
#
_symmetry.space_group_name_H-M   'P 1'
#
loop_
_entity.id
_entity.type
_entity.pdbx_description
1 polymer ?
#
loop_
_entity_poly.entity_id
_entity_poly.type
_entity_poly.pdbx_seq_one_letter_code
_entity_poly.pdbx_strand_id
1 'polypeptide(L)'
;MMDYRQSGLPQNDMAVFKAYSTYAKNAKSLPEETGLSEDFGIKIAQAINTATNGDSNLVTLALLSTTPPAAWGVVERSFGKEIVGQMEESVKHSRTGYAYIEQASEPVKLLALASAIALFDELKAKNDKAAAQLENLAGGMNDMNALESILPGMIQGMLPDTSVYGQLARSLADKTTCPQLEQLFSEKLEEFKFAQAEQQEKLAQFGIIIGGPGMGPMGAPSEVRYPSFEETGLLDDPKVRAVYDVITSNPRVQPDSFEGAVAAGKLLTDLPASKNPLAVAGALLDVGIRDLNSDDFEFLDKKLDWDVIDLVKNYSTHNPLMQGKLASAPVEARQIVVANLTAQLGHVREGVQGMLDRMEQPPADMPEGMEMPPELKRMMEMQAMQQLTGVSALAQRAVRPLLGTLDAPELEAEFKKNVQALQEFVAAHTPKEPKMLPPANDQDLDFPRRKKPGNDFSFD
;
A
#
# COMPACT_ATOMS: atom_id res chain seq x y z
N MET A 1 10.62 29.09 -3.62
CA MET A 1 9.80 29.32 -4.82
C MET A 1 10.59 30.01 -5.93
N MET A 2 10.52 29.48 -7.16
CA MET A 2 11.08 29.99 -8.42
C MET A 2 10.38 31.29 -8.85
N ASP A 3 11.08 32.21 -9.53
CA ASP A 3 10.48 33.46 -10.05
C ASP A 3 9.70 33.22 -11.36
N TYR A 4 8.60 33.94 -11.59
CA TYR A 4 7.79 33.81 -12.82
C TYR A 4 8.61 33.98 -14.10
N ARG A 5 9.56 34.92 -14.12
CA ARG A 5 10.41 35.18 -15.29
C ARG A 5 11.39 34.05 -15.58
N GLN A 6 11.68 33.24 -14.56
CA GLN A 6 12.58 32.08 -14.64
C GLN A 6 11.80 30.77 -14.79
N SER A 7 10.47 30.82 -14.65
CA SER A 7 9.60 29.64 -14.69
C SER A 7 9.45 28.99 -16.05
N GLY A 8 9.91 29.62 -17.14
CA GLY A 8 9.69 29.08 -18.49
C GLY A 8 8.21 29.04 -18.93
N LEU A 9 7.30 29.57 -18.13
CA LEU A 9 5.87 29.69 -18.45
C LEU A 9 5.63 30.87 -19.43
N PRO A 10 4.47 30.91 -20.13
CA PRO A 10 4.13 31.98 -21.07
C PRO A 10 4.20 33.40 -20.48
N GLN A 11 5.26 34.15 -20.82
CA GLN A 11 5.55 35.44 -20.18
C GLN A 11 4.57 36.57 -20.54
N ASN A 12 3.90 36.46 -21.69
CA ASN A 12 2.97 37.48 -22.20
C ASN A 12 1.50 37.14 -21.95
N ASP A 13 1.22 36.07 -21.19
CA ASP A 13 -0.15 35.66 -20.88
C ASP A 13 -0.59 36.15 -19.49
N MET A 14 -1.57 37.03 -19.47
CA MET A 14 -2.10 37.64 -18.24
C MET A 14 -2.84 36.61 -17.36
N ALA A 15 -3.52 35.64 -17.96
CA ALA A 15 -4.24 34.59 -17.22
C ALA A 15 -3.25 33.68 -16.51
N VAL A 16 -2.18 33.27 -17.20
CA VAL A 16 -1.11 32.45 -16.61
C VAL A 16 -0.38 33.21 -15.50
N PHE A 17 -0.05 34.48 -15.69
CA PHE A 17 0.58 35.29 -14.63
C PHE A 17 -0.31 35.43 -13.39
N LYS A 18 -1.63 35.62 -13.60
CA LYS A 18 -2.61 35.68 -12.51
C LYS A 18 -2.72 34.34 -11.78
N ALA A 19 -2.72 33.22 -12.52
CA ALA A 19 -2.74 31.86 -11.96
C ALA A 19 -1.48 31.61 -11.12
N TYR A 20 -0.31 31.93 -11.65
CA TYR A 20 0.97 31.85 -10.94
C TYR A 20 0.94 32.66 -9.63
N SER A 21 0.46 33.90 -9.69
CA SER A 21 0.36 34.76 -8.50
C SER A 21 -0.62 34.21 -7.46
N THR A 22 -1.64 33.48 -7.90
CA THR A 22 -2.62 32.83 -7.02
C THR A 22 -2.01 31.58 -6.37
N TYR A 23 -1.33 30.74 -7.17
CA TYR A 23 -0.57 29.59 -6.68
C TYR A 23 0.48 30.02 -5.65
N ALA A 24 1.30 31.02 -5.98
CA ALA A 24 2.41 31.49 -5.15
C ALA A 24 1.98 31.94 -3.74
N LYS A 25 0.75 32.48 -3.61
CA LYS A 25 0.18 32.87 -2.32
C LYS A 25 -0.19 31.68 -1.44
N ASN A 26 -0.48 30.54 -2.04
CA ASN A 26 -0.96 29.34 -1.35
C ASN A 26 0.12 28.25 -1.21
N ALA A 27 1.17 28.25 -2.04
CA ALA A 27 2.11 27.13 -2.07
C ALA A 27 3.06 27.05 -0.86
N LYS A 28 3.07 28.05 0.04
CA LYS A 28 3.92 28.04 1.24
C LYS A 28 3.58 26.91 2.22
N SER A 29 2.32 26.48 2.28
CA SER A 29 1.93 25.34 3.14
C SER A 29 2.13 23.99 2.46
N LEU A 30 2.41 23.97 1.16
CA LEU A 30 2.54 22.74 0.38
C LEU A 30 3.65 21.79 0.92
N PRO A 31 4.86 22.27 1.29
CA PRO A 31 5.89 21.39 1.84
C PRO A 31 5.52 20.74 3.17
N GLU A 32 4.82 21.47 4.04
CA GLU A 32 4.39 20.94 5.34
C GLU A 32 3.24 19.94 5.18
N GLU A 33 2.31 20.18 4.25
CA GLU A 33 1.12 19.35 4.05
C GLU A 33 1.38 18.07 3.24
N THR A 34 2.26 18.13 2.24
CA THR A 34 2.45 17.02 1.27
C THR A 34 3.89 16.53 1.17
N GLY A 35 4.84 17.22 1.81
CA GLY A 35 6.26 16.96 1.63
C GLY A 35 6.80 17.39 0.26
N LEU A 36 6.00 18.03 -0.60
CA LEU A 36 6.40 18.47 -1.94
C LEU A 36 7.01 19.88 -1.95
N SER A 37 7.87 20.17 -2.92
CA SER A 37 8.49 21.49 -3.04
C SER A 37 7.46 22.60 -3.35
N GLU A 38 7.73 23.84 -2.90
CA GLU A 38 6.91 25.01 -3.26
C GLU A 38 6.82 25.27 -4.78
N ASP A 39 7.71 24.64 -5.56
CA ASP A 39 7.77 24.76 -7.02
C ASP A 39 7.01 23.65 -7.74
N PHE A 40 6.38 22.73 -7.02
CA PHE A 40 5.73 21.56 -7.59
C PHE A 40 4.66 21.95 -8.63
N GLY A 41 3.74 22.85 -8.31
CA GLY A 41 2.73 23.33 -9.28
C GLY A 41 3.33 24.03 -10.50
N ILE A 42 4.49 24.67 -10.35
CA ILE A 42 5.22 25.30 -11.47
C ILE A 42 5.78 24.22 -12.41
N LYS A 43 6.35 23.14 -11.85
CA LYS A 43 6.88 22.01 -12.63
C LYS A 43 5.80 21.28 -13.44
N ILE A 44 4.62 21.07 -12.85
CA ILE A 44 3.46 20.51 -13.58
C ILE A 44 3.12 21.40 -14.77
N ALA A 45 3.02 22.72 -14.52
CA ALA A 45 2.70 23.69 -15.57
C ALA A 45 3.78 23.77 -16.66
N GLN A 46 5.06 23.59 -16.32
CA GLN A 46 6.16 23.52 -17.29
C GLN A 46 6.04 22.30 -18.21
N ALA A 47 5.72 21.13 -17.66
CA ALA A 47 5.51 19.91 -18.44
C ALA A 47 4.35 20.10 -19.43
N ILE A 48 3.22 20.64 -18.97
CA ILE A 48 2.07 20.96 -19.83
C ILE A 48 2.44 22.01 -20.88
N ASN A 49 3.08 23.11 -20.49
CA ASN A 49 3.47 24.18 -21.41
C ASN A 49 4.35 23.67 -22.55
N THR A 50 5.32 22.80 -22.22
CA THR A 50 6.24 22.21 -23.18
C THR A 50 5.50 21.27 -24.15
N ALA A 51 4.60 20.43 -23.64
CA ALA A 51 3.92 19.43 -24.45
C ALA A 51 2.77 19.99 -25.31
N THR A 52 2.10 21.05 -24.84
CA THR A 52 0.91 21.63 -25.50
C THR A 52 1.21 22.87 -26.34
N ASN A 53 2.48 23.26 -26.46
CA ASN A 53 2.90 24.52 -27.09
C ASN A 53 2.27 25.76 -26.43
N GLY A 54 2.11 25.73 -25.11
CA GLY A 54 1.63 26.86 -24.32
C GLY A 54 0.13 27.11 -24.34
N ASP A 55 -0.69 26.07 -24.28
CA ASP A 55 -2.13 26.22 -24.03
C ASP A 55 -2.36 26.88 -22.65
N SER A 56 -2.74 28.15 -22.68
CA SER A 56 -2.90 28.96 -21.47
C SER A 56 -3.94 28.43 -20.50
N ASN A 57 -4.99 27.75 -20.97
CA ASN A 57 -6.03 27.20 -20.10
C ASN A 57 -5.49 25.97 -19.34
N LEU A 58 -4.80 25.07 -20.05
CA LEU A 58 -4.19 23.89 -19.44
C LEU A 58 -3.03 24.28 -18.49
N VAL A 59 -2.22 25.27 -18.87
CA VAL A 59 -1.15 25.81 -18.00
C VAL A 59 -1.75 26.46 -16.75
N THR A 60 -2.85 27.21 -16.88
CA THR A 60 -3.57 27.80 -15.74
C THR A 60 -4.12 26.71 -14.82
N LEU A 61 -4.76 25.68 -15.36
CA LEU A 61 -5.24 24.53 -14.59
C LEU A 61 -4.09 23.84 -13.85
N ALA A 62 -2.96 23.59 -14.53
CA ALA A 62 -1.79 22.93 -13.96
C ALA A 62 -1.15 23.70 -12.81
N LEU A 63 -1.09 25.04 -12.90
CA LEU A 63 -0.62 25.88 -11.79
C LEU A 63 -1.56 25.80 -10.57
N LEU A 64 -2.87 25.77 -10.82
CA LEU A 64 -3.86 25.84 -9.77
C LEU A 64 -4.22 24.49 -9.16
N SER A 65 -3.90 23.37 -9.82
CA SER A 65 -4.25 21.99 -9.42
C SER A 65 -3.80 21.60 -8.01
N THR A 66 -2.74 22.22 -7.52
CA THR A 66 -2.14 21.99 -6.20
C THR A 66 -2.61 22.99 -5.14
N THR A 67 -3.55 23.88 -5.50
CA THR A 67 -4.15 24.84 -4.58
C THR A 67 -5.08 24.11 -3.60
N PRO A 68 -4.96 24.35 -2.28
CA PRO A 68 -5.75 23.63 -1.28
C PRO A 68 -7.25 23.94 -1.42
N PRO A 69 -8.15 22.99 -1.06
CA PRO A 69 -9.61 23.18 -1.15
C PRO A 69 -10.14 24.45 -0.49
N ALA A 70 -9.51 24.90 0.60
CA ALA A 70 -9.86 26.14 1.29
C ALA A 70 -9.80 27.39 0.38
N ALA A 71 -8.98 27.36 -0.68
CA ALA A 71 -8.82 28.46 -1.62
C ALA A 71 -9.64 28.29 -2.91
N TRP A 72 -10.37 27.18 -3.11
CA TRP A 72 -11.13 26.93 -4.33
C TRP A 72 -12.22 27.97 -4.60
N GLY A 73 -12.87 28.51 -3.56
CA GLY A 73 -13.84 29.60 -3.74
C GLY A 73 -13.22 30.91 -4.27
N VAL A 74 -11.93 31.13 -4.05
CA VAL A 74 -11.19 32.26 -4.65
C VAL A 74 -10.82 31.94 -6.11
N VAL A 75 -10.41 30.70 -6.37
CA VAL A 75 -10.12 30.20 -7.71
C VAL A 75 -11.34 30.29 -8.61
N GLU A 76 -12.50 29.81 -8.15
CA GLU A 76 -13.77 29.85 -8.88
C GLU A 76 -14.14 31.27 -9.32
N ARG A 77 -14.06 32.24 -8.39
CA ARG A 77 -14.34 33.66 -8.69
C ARG A 77 -13.36 34.28 -9.69
N SER A 78 -12.13 33.77 -9.74
CA SER A 78 -11.03 34.38 -10.49
C SER A 78 -10.78 33.75 -11.86
N PHE A 79 -11.10 32.46 -12.01
CA PHE A 79 -10.77 31.62 -13.17
C PHE A 79 -11.98 30.81 -13.67
N GLY A 80 -13.11 30.82 -12.96
CA GLY A 80 -14.35 30.18 -13.37
C GLY A 80 -14.59 28.81 -12.72
N LYS A 81 -15.84 28.35 -12.82
CA LYS A 81 -16.30 27.05 -12.28
C LYS A 81 -15.66 25.85 -12.98
N GLU A 82 -15.35 25.98 -14.26
CA GLU A 82 -14.77 24.89 -15.06
C GLU A 82 -13.41 24.44 -14.53
N ILE A 83 -12.52 25.39 -14.21
CA ILE A 83 -11.21 25.10 -13.61
C ILE A 83 -11.36 24.37 -12.28
N VAL A 84 -12.25 24.84 -11.40
CA VAL A 84 -12.49 24.18 -10.11
C VAL A 84 -13.09 22.79 -10.30
N GLY A 85 -14.01 22.62 -11.24
CA GLY A 85 -14.58 21.31 -11.58
C GLY A 85 -13.52 20.32 -12.08
N GLN A 86 -12.56 20.76 -12.88
CA GLN A 86 -11.42 19.94 -13.33
C GLN A 86 -10.44 19.64 -12.20
N MET A 87 -10.22 20.58 -11.27
CA MET A 87 -9.42 20.33 -10.06
C MET A 87 -10.08 19.30 -9.15
N GLU A 88 -11.39 19.41 -8.94
CA GLU A 88 -12.21 18.43 -8.20
C GLU A 88 -12.11 17.05 -8.81
N GLU A 89 -12.32 16.94 -10.12
CA GLU A 89 -12.19 15.70 -10.88
C GLU A 89 -10.78 15.11 -10.75
N SER A 90 -9.73 15.93 -10.89
CA SER A 90 -8.35 15.49 -10.71
C SER A 90 -8.07 14.94 -9.32
N VAL A 91 -8.59 15.59 -8.28
CA VAL A 91 -8.43 15.14 -6.88
C VAL A 91 -9.14 13.80 -6.69
N LYS A 92 -10.34 13.61 -7.25
CA LYS A 92 -11.05 12.32 -7.19
C LYS A 92 -10.22 11.20 -7.82
N HIS A 93 -9.70 11.41 -9.04
CA HIS A 93 -8.87 10.41 -9.69
C HIS A 93 -7.58 10.12 -8.93
N SER A 94 -6.91 11.15 -8.39
CA SER A 94 -5.73 10.97 -7.54
C SER A 94 -6.02 10.13 -6.29
N ARG A 95 -7.15 10.39 -5.59
CA ARG A 95 -7.56 9.63 -4.39
C ARG A 95 -7.91 8.16 -4.68
N THR A 96 -8.34 7.85 -5.89
CA THR A 96 -8.58 6.46 -6.34
C THR A 96 -7.31 5.78 -6.88
N GLY A 97 -6.14 6.40 -6.76
CA GLY A 97 -4.89 5.90 -7.33
C GLY A 97 -4.92 5.83 -8.86
N TYR A 98 -5.68 6.72 -9.50
CA TYR A 98 -5.90 6.76 -10.95
C TYR A 98 -6.57 5.52 -11.55
N ALA A 99 -7.20 4.66 -10.74
CA ALA A 99 -7.87 3.43 -11.19
C ALA A 99 -8.90 3.65 -12.31
N TYR A 100 -9.53 4.82 -12.34
CA TYR A 100 -10.60 5.17 -13.29
C TYR A 100 -10.24 6.30 -14.24
N ILE A 101 -8.95 6.63 -14.39
CA ILE A 101 -8.47 7.80 -15.15
C ILE A 101 -8.95 7.84 -16.61
N GLU A 102 -9.28 6.69 -17.20
CA GLU A 102 -9.85 6.62 -18.55
C GLU A 102 -11.18 7.38 -18.68
N GLN A 103 -11.96 7.43 -17.60
CA GLN A 103 -13.24 8.14 -17.52
C GLN A 103 -13.09 9.66 -17.33
N ALA A 104 -11.88 10.13 -17.05
CA ALA A 104 -11.62 11.54 -16.80
C ALA A 104 -11.73 12.38 -18.07
N SER A 105 -12.00 13.67 -17.89
CA SER A 105 -11.88 14.67 -18.94
C SER A 105 -10.44 14.76 -19.46
N GLU A 106 -10.31 15.18 -20.72
CA GLU A 106 -9.01 15.30 -21.38
C GLU A 106 -8.02 16.18 -20.60
N PRO A 107 -8.38 17.37 -20.08
CA PRO A 107 -7.48 18.18 -19.26
C PRO A 107 -6.97 17.46 -18.01
N VAL A 108 -7.80 16.62 -17.38
CA VAL A 108 -7.44 15.88 -16.17
C VAL A 108 -6.49 14.73 -16.49
N LYS A 109 -6.63 14.06 -17.64
CA LYS A 109 -5.67 13.05 -18.11
C LYS A 109 -4.29 13.66 -18.33
N LEU A 110 -4.21 14.79 -19.04
CA LEU A 110 -2.97 15.52 -19.26
C LEU A 110 -2.37 16.01 -17.94
N LEU A 111 -3.20 16.52 -17.03
CA LEU A 111 -2.78 16.95 -15.70
C LEU A 111 -2.19 15.80 -14.87
N ALA A 112 -2.79 14.60 -14.92
CA ALA A 112 -2.28 13.42 -14.21
C ALA A 112 -0.89 13.02 -14.72
N LEU A 113 -0.69 12.98 -16.04
CA LEU A 113 0.62 12.68 -16.65
C LEU A 113 1.68 13.72 -16.23
N ALA A 114 1.36 15.02 -16.35
CA ALA A 114 2.26 16.10 -15.96
C ALA A 114 2.59 16.12 -14.46
N SER A 115 1.59 15.80 -13.61
CA SER A 115 1.78 15.69 -12.16
C SER A 115 2.72 14.55 -11.80
N ALA A 116 2.59 13.41 -12.47
CA ALA A 116 3.46 12.27 -12.25
C ALA A 116 4.90 12.54 -12.72
N ILE A 117 5.09 13.21 -13.87
CA ILE A 117 6.43 13.67 -14.34
C ILE A 117 7.10 14.55 -13.28
N ALA A 118 6.39 15.58 -12.80
CA ALA A 118 6.92 16.50 -11.80
C ALA A 118 7.28 15.78 -10.48
N LEU A 119 6.49 14.76 -10.12
CA LEU A 119 6.73 13.95 -8.93
C LEU A 119 7.96 13.05 -9.10
N PHE A 120 8.14 12.40 -10.26
CA PHE A 120 9.33 11.59 -10.53
C PHE A 120 10.62 12.40 -10.42
N ASP A 121 10.65 13.60 -11.00
CA ASP A 121 11.82 14.47 -10.93
C ASP A 121 12.12 14.90 -9.47
N GLU A 122 11.09 15.17 -8.67
CA GLU A 122 11.27 15.55 -7.26
C GLU A 122 11.74 14.38 -6.38
N LEU A 123 11.14 13.20 -6.56
CA LEU A 123 11.52 12.00 -5.83
C LEU A 123 12.92 11.54 -6.19
N LYS A 124 13.30 11.59 -7.48
CA LYS A 124 14.67 11.33 -7.94
C LYS A 124 15.67 12.29 -7.28
N ALA A 125 15.38 13.59 -7.28
CA ALA A 125 16.26 14.57 -6.63
C ALA A 125 16.40 14.35 -5.11
N LYS A 126 15.32 13.94 -4.42
CA LYS A 126 15.37 13.56 -3.00
C LYS A 126 16.21 12.30 -2.79
N ASN A 127 16.06 11.30 -3.66
CA ASN A 127 16.84 10.07 -3.62
C ASN A 127 18.33 10.33 -3.87
N ASP A 128 18.69 11.13 -4.88
CA ASP A 128 20.08 11.48 -5.17
C ASP A 128 20.76 12.16 -3.97
N LYS A 129 20.02 13.03 -3.28
CA LYS A 129 20.50 13.67 -2.04
C LYS A 129 20.69 12.66 -0.91
N ALA A 130 19.78 11.71 -0.75
CA ALA A 130 19.89 10.65 0.26
C ALA A 130 21.04 9.68 -0.06
N ALA A 131 21.24 9.32 -1.32
CA ALA A 131 22.35 8.49 -1.78
C ALA A 131 23.71 9.18 -1.55
N ALA A 132 23.83 10.48 -1.84
CA ALA A 132 25.04 11.23 -1.53
C ALA A 132 25.33 11.29 -0.01
N GLN A 133 24.31 11.32 0.84
CA GLN A 133 24.49 11.23 2.29
C GLN A 133 25.02 9.85 2.72
N LEU A 134 24.52 8.76 2.09
CA LEU A 134 25.01 7.39 2.30
C LEU A 134 26.47 7.22 1.91
N GLU A 135 26.88 7.70 0.73
CA GLU A 135 28.27 7.59 0.27
C GLU A 135 29.25 8.30 1.21
N ASN A 136 28.85 9.47 1.74
CA ASN A 136 29.65 10.20 2.72
C ASN A 136 29.82 9.44 4.05
N LEU A 137 28.87 8.57 4.42
CA LEU A 137 28.94 7.72 5.61
C LEU A 137 29.74 6.45 5.35
N ALA A 138 29.58 5.83 4.18
CA ALA A 138 30.36 4.67 3.77
C ALA A 138 31.86 4.99 3.67
N GLY A 139 32.21 6.22 3.29
CA GLY A 139 33.58 6.74 3.29
C GLY A 139 34.19 7.01 4.67
N GLY A 140 33.40 6.94 5.75
CA GLY A 140 33.83 7.12 7.14
C GLY A 140 33.36 5.95 8.02
N MET A 141 34.15 4.87 8.08
CA MET A 141 33.81 3.61 8.76
C MET A 141 33.15 3.73 10.16
N ASN A 142 32.10 2.91 10.35
CA ASN A 142 31.70 2.20 11.58
C ASN A 142 31.00 2.97 12.72
N ASP A 143 30.06 3.87 12.43
CA ASP A 143 29.10 4.29 13.47
C ASP A 143 27.70 3.74 13.19
N MET A 144 27.38 2.59 13.80
CA MET A 144 26.05 2.00 13.79
C MET A 144 24.97 3.00 14.27
N ASN A 145 25.32 3.94 15.15
CA ASN A 145 24.37 4.97 15.61
C ASN A 145 24.07 6.01 14.51
N ALA A 146 25.05 6.31 13.65
CA ALA A 146 24.84 7.19 12.51
C ALA A 146 23.91 6.54 11.48
N LEU A 147 24.09 5.22 11.24
CA LEU A 147 23.20 4.44 10.39
C LEU A 147 21.75 4.41 10.93
N GLU A 148 21.58 4.15 12.24
CA GLU A 148 20.27 4.18 12.92
C GLU A 148 19.60 5.56 12.87
N SER A 149 20.37 6.65 12.90
CA SER A 149 19.83 8.01 12.83
C SER A 149 19.33 8.41 11.43
N ILE A 150 19.80 7.73 10.38
CA ILE A 150 19.52 8.08 8.98
C ILE A 150 18.58 7.07 8.32
N LEU A 151 18.54 5.82 8.81
CA LEU A 151 17.62 4.76 8.36
C LEU A 151 16.16 5.23 8.25
N PRO A 152 15.59 5.97 9.24
CA PRO A 152 14.20 6.44 9.14
C PRO A 152 14.00 7.45 8.00
N GLY A 153 14.98 8.35 7.79
CA GLY A 153 14.96 9.31 6.68
C GLY A 153 15.15 8.65 5.31
N MET A 154 15.88 7.53 5.26
CA MET A 154 16.04 6.71 4.06
C MET A 154 14.79 5.90 3.73
N ILE A 155 14.15 5.29 4.72
CA ILE A 155 12.87 4.58 4.55
C ILE A 155 11.81 5.57 4.04
N GLN A 156 11.81 6.81 4.55
CA GLN A 156 10.96 7.88 4.04
C GLN A 156 11.37 8.40 2.65
N GLY A 157 12.65 8.29 2.27
CA GLY A 157 13.20 8.70 0.98
C GLY A 157 13.19 7.61 -0.08
N MET A 158 12.63 6.43 0.22
CA MET A 158 12.49 5.36 -0.76
C MET A 158 11.59 5.78 -1.91
N LEU A 159 12.00 5.44 -3.14
CA LEU A 159 11.14 5.62 -4.29
C LEU A 159 9.90 4.71 -4.15
N PRO A 160 8.68 5.27 -4.18
CA PRO A 160 7.44 4.50 -4.07
C PRO A 160 7.29 3.47 -5.18
N ASP A 161 6.42 2.48 -4.95
CA ASP A 161 6.03 1.50 -5.96
C ASP A 161 5.53 2.21 -7.24
N THR A 162 5.96 1.68 -8.40
CA THR A 162 5.65 2.24 -9.71
C THR A 162 4.40 1.61 -10.34
N SER A 163 3.80 0.60 -9.72
CA SER A 163 2.60 -0.11 -10.23
C SER A 163 1.48 0.84 -10.67
N VAL A 164 1.16 1.84 -9.84
CA VAL A 164 0.16 2.88 -10.12
C VAL A 164 0.48 3.66 -11.38
N TYR A 165 1.75 4.04 -11.58
CA TYR A 165 2.18 4.82 -12.74
C TYR A 165 2.36 3.96 -14.00
N GLY A 166 2.76 2.70 -13.85
CA GLY A 166 2.75 1.72 -14.92
C GLY A 166 1.33 1.48 -15.46
N GLN A 167 0.34 1.44 -14.58
CA GLN A 167 -1.05 1.43 -15.00
C GLN A 167 -1.46 2.74 -15.67
N LEU A 168 -1.13 3.90 -15.08
CA LEU A 168 -1.44 5.20 -15.69
C LEU A 168 -0.95 5.25 -17.14
N ALA A 169 0.28 4.75 -17.41
CA ALA A 169 0.83 4.60 -18.76
C ALA A 169 -0.09 3.78 -19.67
N ARG A 170 -0.46 2.56 -19.23
CA ARG A 170 -1.30 1.64 -20.02
C ARG A 170 -2.72 2.17 -20.24
N SER A 171 -3.31 2.81 -19.23
CA SER A 171 -4.67 3.36 -19.29
C SER A 171 -4.76 4.59 -20.18
N LEU A 172 -3.66 5.34 -20.35
CA LEU A 172 -3.64 6.57 -21.16
C LEU A 172 -2.93 6.44 -22.51
N ALA A 173 -2.21 5.36 -22.78
CA ALA A 173 -1.56 5.12 -24.06
C ALA A 173 -2.55 5.27 -25.23
N ASP A 174 -2.20 6.16 -26.17
CA ASP A 174 -2.98 6.50 -27.37
C ASP A 174 -4.41 7.02 -27.08
N LYS A 175 -4.67 7.48 -25.86
CA LYS A 175 -6.00 7.91 -25.38
C LYS A 175 -6.05 9.38 -24.96
N THR A 176 -4.94 10.11 -25.08
CA THR A 176 -4.92 11.57 -24.94
C THR A 176 -4.73 12.25 -26.30
N THR A 177 -4.97 13.55 -26.32
CA THR A 177 -4.75 14.45 -27.46
C THR A 177 -3.32 14.97 -27.55
N CYS A 178 -2.44 14.61 -26.60
CA CYS A 178 -1.08 15.11 -26.48
C CYS A 178 -0.05 13.97 -26.42
N PRO A 179 0.29 13.34 -27.56
CA PRO A 179 1.22 12.21 -27.58
C PRO A 179 2.63 12.57 -27.10
N GLN A 180 3.04 13.84 -27.22
CA GLN A 180 4.33 14.30 -26.69
C GLN A 180 4.40 14.18 -25.16
N LEU A 181 3.29 14.43 -24.46
CA LEU A 181 3.23 14.30 -23.00
C LEU A 181 3.21 12.83 -22.58
N GLU A 182 2.48 11.98 -23.30
CA GLU A 182 2.51 10.52 -23.09
C GLU A 182 3.94 9.98 -23.24
N GLN A 183 4.64 10.36 -24.31
CA GLN A 183 6.02 9.96 -24.54
C GLN A 183 6.95 10.42 -23.41
N LEU A 184 6.89 11.71 -23.04
CA LEU A 184 7.70 12.25 -21.94
C LEU A 184 7.42 11.53 -20.62
N PHE A 185 6.15 11.21 -20.35
CA PHE A 185 5.76 10.46 -19.17
C PHE A 185 6.35 9.04 -19.19
N SER A 186 6.25 8.33 -20.32
CA SER A 186 6.85 7.00 -20.47
C SER A 186 8.37 7.01 -20.28
N GLU A 187 9.07 7.98 -20.88
CA GLU A 187 10.52 8.16 -20.71
C GLU A 187 10.87 8.37 -19.23
N LYS A 188 10.15 9.27 -18.55
CA LYS A 188 10.37 9.58 -17.13
C LYS A 188 10.02 8.42 -16.20
N LEU A 189 8.99 7.65 -16.52
CA LEU A 189 8.63 6.45 -15.78
C LEU A 189 9.73 5.39 -15.86
N GLU A 190 10.31 5.18 -17.05
CA GLU A 190 11.43 4.24 -17.21
C GLU A 190 12.68 4.73 -16.47
N GLU A 191 13.04 6.03 -16.59
CA GLU A 191 14.12 6.62 -15.78
C GLU A 191 13.91 6.39 -14.27
N PHE A 192 12.68 6.52 -13.81
CA PHE A 192 12.32 6.34 -12.41
C PHE A 192 12.43 4.88 -11.96
N LYS A 193 12.00 3.92 -12.79
CA LYS A 193 12.19 2.48 -12.54
C LYS A 193 13.67 2.11 -12.45
N PHE A 194 14.50 2.64 -13.35
CA PHE A 194 15.95 2.41 -13.30
C PHE A 194 16.56 2.97 -12.01
N ALA A 195 16.19 4.19 -11.61
CA ALA A 195 16.65 4.79 -10.36
C ALA A 195 16.20 3.98 -9.13
N GLN A 196 14.99 3.42 -9.14
CA GLN A 196 14.50 2.55 -8.07
C GLN A 196 15.30 1.25 -7.97
N ALA A 197 15.60 0.61 -9.11
CA ALA A 197 16.41 -0.60 -9.14
C ALA A 197 17.85 -0.34 -8.63
N GLU A 198 18.49 0.75 -9.07
CA GLU A 198 19.82 1.15 -8.59
C GLU A 198 19.82 1.44 -7.07
N GLN A 199 18.79 2.13 -6.57
CA GLN A 199 18.66 2.38 -5.14
C GLN A 199 18.55 1.08 -4.34
N GLN A 200 17.74 0.11 -4.81
CA GLN A 200 17.61 -1.19 -4.17
C GLN A 200 18.92 -1.97 -4.16
N GLU A 201 19.66 -1.96 -5.26
CA GLU A 201 20.97 -2.61 -5.33
C GLU A 201 21.94 -2.00 -4.31
N LYS A 202 22.01 -0.66 -4.22
CA LYS A 202 22.83 0.02 -3.21
C LYS A 202 22.44 -0.36 -1.79
N LEU A 203 21.14 -0.41 -1.49
CA LEU A 203 20.66 -0.78 -0.14
C LEU A 203 20.97 -2.23 0.21
N ALA A 204 20.86 -3.14 -0.76
CA ALA A 204 21.26 -4.54 -0.60
C ALA A 204 22.77 -4.67 -0.29
N GLN A 205 23.62 -3.85 -0.92
CA GLN A 205 25.06 -3.81 -0.61
C GLN A 205 25.36 -3.36 0.83
N PHE A 206 24.47 -2.58 1.46
CA PHE A 206 24.56 -2.20 2.88
C PHE A 206 23.89 -3.21 3.84
N GLY A 207 23.46 -4.39 3.34
CA GLY A 207 22.78 -5.41 4.14
C GLY A 207 21.33 -5.07 4.48
N ILE A 208 20.77 -4.00 3.89
CA ILE A 208 19.38 -3.60 4.07
C ILE A 208 18.55 -4.26 2.97
N ILE A 209 18.02 -5.45 3.27
CA ILE A 209 17.11 -6.15 2.36
C ILE A 209 15.72 -5.56 2.52
N ILE A 210 15.29 -4.75 1.55
CA ILE A 210 13.93 -4.24 1.52
C ILE A 210 13.08 -5.21 0.72
N GLY A 211 12.61 -6.24 1.41
CA GLY A 211 11.52 -7.09 0.92
C GLY A 211 10.20 -6.33 1.08
N GLY A 212 9.75 -5.66 0.02
CA GLY A 212 8.39 -5.15 -0.08
C GLY A 212 7.46 -6.21 -0.67
N PRO A 213 6.16 -6.21 -0.33
CA PRO A 213 5.15 -7.02 -1.02
C PRO A 213 5.22 -6.74 -2.54
N GLY A 214 5.31 -7.79 -3.36
CA GLY A 214 5.42 -7.67 -4.83
C GLY A 214 6.82 -7.42 -5.40
N MET A 215 7.84 -7.22 -4.57
CA MET A 215 9.23 -7.10 -5.02
C MET A 215 9.89 -8.49 -4.95
N GLY A 216 10.12 -9.11 -6.11
CA GLY A 216 11.04 -10.23 -6.19
C GLY A 216 12.45 -9.80 -5.75
N PRO A 217 13.27 -10.72 -5.20
CA PRO A 217 14.65 -10.39 -4.90
C PRO A 217 15.34 -10.10 -6.25
N MET A 218 15.81 -8.87 -6.45
CA MET A 218 16.55 -8.44 -7.66
C MET A 218 15.73 -8.28 -8.95
N GLY A 219 14.47 -7.85 -8.88
CA GLY A 219 13.69 -7.52 -10.08
C GLY A 219 13.10 -6.11 -10.02
N ALA A 220 13.26 -5.33 -11.09
CA ALA A 220 12.31 -4.25 -11.39
C ALA A 220 10.87 -4.80 -11.24
N PRO A 221 9.89 -4.01 -10.77
CA PRO A 221 8.53 -4.49 -10.55
C PRO A 221 8.03 -5.20 -11.81
N SER A 222 7.99 -6.53 -11.76
CA SER A 222 7.52 -7.35 -12.86
C SER A 222 6.07 -6.98 -13.07
N GLU A 223 5.65 -6.75 -14.33
CA GLU A 223 4.23 -6.59 -14.63
C GLU A 223 3.46 -7.73 -13.98
N VAL A 224 2.65 -7.42 -12.97
CA VAL A 224 1.86 -8.41 -12.26
C VAL A 224 0.90 -9.01 -13.28
N ARG A 225 1.20 -10.23 -13.74
CA ARG A 225 0.31 -11.00 -14.59
C ARG A 225 -0.64 -11.76 -13.67
N TYR A 226 -1.83 -11.21 -13.51
CA TYR A 226 -2.92 -11.95 -12.91
C TYR A 226 -3.28 -13.15 -13.81
N PRO A 227 -3.62 -14.31 -13.22
CA PRO A 227 -4.13 -15.45 -13.98
C PRO A 227 -5.35 -15.04 -14.82
N SER A 228 -5.75 -15.85 -15.78
CA SER A 228 -7.07 -15.69 -16.41
C SER A 228 -8.19 -16.07 -15.44
N PHE A 229 -9.41 -15.55 -15.67
CA PHE A 229 -10.57 -15.87 -14.84
C PHE A 229 -10.77 -17.40 -14.73
N GLU A 230 -10.63 -18.12 -15.84
CA GLU A 230 -10.83 -19.56 -15.92
C GLU A 230 -9.82 -20.35 -15.05
N GLU A 231 -8.57 -19.87 -14.96
CA GLU A 231 -7.52 -20.48 -14.14
C GLU A 231 -7.76 -20.27 -12.63
N THR A 232 -8.59 -19.28 -12.28
CA THR A 232 -8.91 -19.01 -10.87
C THR A 232 -9.97 -19.95 -10.31
N GLY A 233 -10.69 -20.74 -11.09
CA GLY A 233 -11.77 -21.61 -10.55
C GLY A 233 -12.85 -20.86 -9.74
N LEU A 234 -12.97 -19.54 -9.90
CA LEU A 234 -14.04 -18.75 -9.30
C LEU A 234 -15.40 -19.11 -9.93
N LEU A 235 -16.48 -18.77 -9.23
CA LEU A 235 -17.84 -18.97 -9.71
C LEU A 235 -18.05 -18.24 -11.05
N ASP A 236 -18.32 -19.01 -12.11
CA ASP A 236 -18.63 -18.47 -13.44
C ASP A 236 -20.02 -17.80 -13.45
N ASP A 237 -20.05 -16.54 -13.04
CA ASP A 237 -21.23 -15.68 -13.00
C ASP A 237 -20.87 -14.26 -13.50
N PRO A 238 -21.77 -13.56 -14.22
CA PRO A 238 -21.50 -12.22 -14.74
C PRO A 238 -21.07 -11.20 -13.67
N LYS A 239 -21.64 -11.24 -12.45
CA LYS A 239 -21.26 -10.34 -11.35
C LYS A 239 -19.83 -10.58 -10.91
N VAL A 240 -19.46 -11.85 -10.78
CA VAL A 240 -18.13 -12.27 -10.34
C VAL A 240 -17.08 -11.92 -11.37
N ARG A 241 -17.38 -12.14 -12.67
CA ARG A 241 -16.51 -11.70 -13.79
C ARG A 241 -16.32 -10.19 -13.82
N ALA A 242 -17.39 -9.41 -13.66
CA ALA A 242 -17.30 -7.95 -13.66
C ALA A 242 -16.40 -7.42 -12.53
N VAL A 243 -16.51 -7.97 -11.32
CA VAL A 243 -15.61 -7.61 -10.22
C VAL A 243 -14.18 -8.08 -10.49
N TYR A 244 -14.00 -9.27 -11.05
CA TYR A 244 -12.70 -9.79 -11.41
C TYR A 244 -11.95 -8.86 -12.38
N ASP A 245 -12.64 -8.37 -13.41
CA ASP A 245 -12.09 -7.40 -14.36
C ASP A 245 -11.72 -6.08 -13.67
N VAL A 246 -12.52 -5.65 -12.69
CA VAL A 246 -12.19 -4.46 -11.87
C VAL A 246 -10.92 -4.68 -11.06
N ILE A 247 -10.78 -5.78 -10.33
CA ILE A 247 -9.61 -5.98 -9.45
C ILE A 247 -8.32 -6.25 -10.24
N THR A 248 -8.39 -6.93 -11.38
CA THR A 248 -7.21 -7.20 -12.23
C THR A 248 -6.72 -5.97 -12.98
N SER A 249 -7.60 -4.98 -13.16
CA SER A 249 -7.28 -3.70 -13.80
C SER A 249 -7.14 -2.54 -12.81
N ASN A 250 -7.14 -2.77 -11.49
CA ASN A 250 -7.03 -1.70 -10.50
C ASN A 250 -5.59 -1.59 -9.95
N PRO A 251 -4.99 -0.39 -9.95
CA PRO A 251 -3.56 -0.22 -9.65
C PRO A 251 -3.23 -0.38 -8.18
N ARG A 252 -4.25 -0.28 -7.32
CA ARG A 252 -4.11 -0.43 -5.87
C ARG A 252 -4.23 -1.89 -5.44
N VAL A 253 -4.59 -2.79 -6.35
CA VAL A 253 -4.61 -4.22 -6.08
C VAL A 253 -3.18 -4.73 -6.11
N GLN A 254 -2.69 -5.13 -4.94
CA GLN A 254 -1.39 -5.76 -4.75
C GLN A 254 -1.50 -7.27 -4.98
N PRO A 255 -0.41 -7.97 -5.37
CA PRO A 255 -0.43 -9.42 -5.58
C PRO A 255 -1.03 -10.19 -4.39
N ASP A 256 -0.59 -9.90 -3.18
CA ASP A 256 -1.09 -10.56 -1.95
C ASP A 256 -2.59 -10.27 -1.71
N SER A 257 -3.06 -9.08 -2.05
CA SER A 257 -4.48 -8.72 -1.95
C SER A 257 -5.31 -9.47 -2.98
N PHE A 258 -4.80 -9.60 -4.21
CA PHE A 258 -5.44 -10.38 -5.26
C PHE A 258 -5.50 -11.87 -4.89
N GLU A 259 -4.40 -12.45 -4.42
CA GLU A 259 -4.36 -13.85 -3.98
C GLU A 259 -5.35 -14.10 -2.84
N GLY A 260 -5.38 -13.21 -1.83
CA GLY A 260 -6.35 -13.28 -0.74
C GLY A 260 -7.79 -13.16 -1.21
N ALA A 261 -8.05 -12.28 -2.18
CA ALA A 261 -9.38 -12.10 -2.78
C ALA A 261 -9.83 -13.37 -3.52
N VAL A 262 -8.96 -13.94 -4.35
CA VAL A 262 -9.23 -15.19 -5.08
C VAL A 262 -9.42 -16.36 -4.11
N ALA A 263 -8.60 -16.46 -3.06
CA ALA A 263 -8.73 -17.51 -2.05
C ALA A 263 -10.07 -17.43 -1.30
N ALA A 264 -10.48 -16.24 -0.87
CA ALA A 264 -11.79 -16.02 -0.26
C ALA A 264 -12.94 -16.32 -1.23
N GLY A 265 -12.84 -15.87 -2.48
CA GLY A 265 -13.82 -16.13 -3.53
C GLY A 265 -13.96 -17.61 -3.87
N LYS A 266 -12.85 -18.36 -3.93
CA LYS A 266 -12.82 -19.82 -4.13
C LYS A 266 -13.51 -20.55 -2.98
N LEU A 267 -13.18 -20.21 -1.73
CA LEU A 267 -13.84 -20.79 -0.56
C LEU A 267 -15.36 -20.63 -0.63
N LEU A 268 -15.85 -19.47 -1.06
CA LEU A 268 -17.28 -19.22 -1.23
C LEU A 268 -17.88 -19.93 -2.46
N THR A 269 -17.07 -20.19 -3.49
CA THR A 269 -17.47 -20.89 -4.73
C THR A 269 -17.62 -22.41 -4.51
N ASP A 270 -16.67 -23.02 -3.80
CA ASP A 270 -16.55 -24.46 -3.64
C ASP A 270 -17.56 -25.04 -2.64
N LEU A 271 -18.08 -24.20 -1.75
CA LEU A 271 -19.00 -24.58 -0.69
C LEU A 271 -20.48 -24.42 -1.16
N PRO A 272 -21.25 -25.52 -1.30
CA PRO A 272 -22.56 -25.50 -1.96
C PRO A 272 -23.59 -24.55 -1.33
N ALA A 273 -23.58 -24.43 0.00
CA ALA A 273 -24.51 -23.58 0.74
C ALA A 273 -24.13 -22.08 0.71
N SER A 274 -22.88 -21.75 0.41
CA SER A 274 -22.40 -20.36 0.28
C SER A 274 -22.18 -19.92 -1.17
N LYS A 275 -22.56 -20.76 -2.14
CA LYS A 275 -22.40 -20.48 -3.57
C LYS A 275 -23.37 -19.39 -4.03
N ASN A 276 -23.08 -18.16 -3.61
CA ASN A 276 -23.85 -16.96 -3.85
C ASN A 276 -22.97 -15.99 -4.64
N PRO A 277 -23.32 -15.65 -5.91
CA PRO A 277 -22.57 -14.70 -6.71
C PRO A 277 -22.30 -13.37 -6.03
N LEU A 278 -23.26 -12.88 -5.22
CA LEU A 278 -23.11 -11.62 -4.49
C LEU A 278 -22.02 -11.71 -3.42
N ALA A 279 -21.96 -12.81 -2.67
CA ALA A 279 -20.92 -13.02 -1.65
C ALA A 279 -19.55 -13.21 -2.29
N VAL A 280 -19.45 -13.96 -3.40
CA VAL A 280 -18.19 -14.15 -4.14
C VAL A 280 -17.70 -12.82 -4.73
N ALA A 281 -18.57 -12.08 -5.42
CA ALA A 281 -18.24 -10.77 -5.99
C ALA A 281 -17.87 -9.76 -4.90
N GLY A 282 -18.61 -9.72 -3.79
CA GLY A 282 -18.29 -8.87 -2.64
C GLY A 282 -16.95 -9.20 -2.00
N ALA A 283 -16.60 -10.50 -1.87
CA ALA A 283 -15.31 -10.92 -1.36
C ALA A 283 -14.15 -10.48 -2.27
N LEU A 284 -14.30 -10.64 -3.59
CA LEU A 284 -13.28 -10.20 -4.54
C LEU A 284 -13.03 -8.69 -4.44
N LEU A 285 -14.10 -7.89 -4.37
CA LEU A 285 -13.99 -6.44 -4.34
C LEU A 285 -13.42 -5.92 -3.02
N ASP A 286 -13.96 -6.38 -1.89
CA ASP A 286 -13.59 -5.91 -0.55
C ASP A 286 -12.16 -6.31 -0.17
N VAL A 287 -11.75 -7.54 -0.48
CA VAL A 287 -10.41 -8.04 -0.15
C VAL A 287 -9.37 -7.58 -1.17
N GLY A 288 -9.76 -7.48 -2.45
CA GLY A 288 -8.87 -7.09 -3.53
C GLY A 288 -8.41 -5.64 -3.40
N ILE A 289 -9.35 -4.72 -3.13
CA ILE A 289 -9.07 -3.28 -2.98
C ILE A 289 -9.26 -2.87 -1.53
N ARG A 290 -8.18 -2.95 -0.73
CA ARG A 290 -8.23 -2.78 0.73
C ARG A 290 -8.64 -1.38 1.20
N ASP A 291 -8.46 -0.37 0.36
CA ASP A 291 -8.61 1.06 0.67
C ASP A 291 -9.71 1.73 -0.18
N LEU A 292 -10.80 1.01 -0.46
CA LEU A 292 -11.98 1.58 -1.11
C LEU A 292 -12.49 2.80 -0.34
N ASN A 293 -12.71 3.90 -1.07
CA ASN A 293 -13.21 5.15 -0.51
C ASN A 293 -14.52 5.61 -1.17
N SER A 294 -15.07 6.75 -0.74
CA SER A 294 -16.32 7.26 -1.29
C SER A 294 -16.26 7.56 -2.79
N ASP A 295 -15.10 8.04 -3.27
CA ASP A 295 -14.90 8.40 -4.67
C ASP A 295 -14.87 7.14 -5.54
N ASP A 296 -14.35 6.01 -5.04
CA ASP A 296 -14.40 4.71 -5.73
C ASP A 296 -15.82 4.29 -6.10
N PHE A 297 -16.74 4.38 -5.13
CA PHE A 297 -18.10 3.91 -5.34
C PHE A 297 -18.84 4.72 -6.42
N GLU A 298 -18.52 6.01 -6.62
CA GLU A 298 -19.08 6.80 -7.72
C GLU A 298 -18.71 6.25 -9.12
N PHE A 299 -17.51 5.67 -9.25
CA PHE A 299 -17.05 5.07 -10.50
C PHE A 299 -17.51 3.62 -10.65
N LEU A 300 -17.49 2.86 -9.55
CA LEU A 300 -17.88 1.45 -9.55
C LEU A 300 -19.39 1.25 -9.76
N ASP A 301 -20.23 2.20 -9.35
CA ASP A 301 -21.69 2.19 -9.62
C ASP A 301 -22.03 2.10 -11.12
N LYS A 302 -21.10 2.46 -12.01
CA LYS A 302 -21.27 2.38 -13.47
C LYS A 302 -20.83 1.03 -14.05
N LYS A 303 -20.06 0.24 -13.31
CA LYS A 303 -19.39 -0.98 -13.78
C LYS A 303 -19.92 -2.25 -13.12
N LEU A 304 -20.39 -2.13 -11.89
CA LEU A 304 -20.80 -3.25 -11.05
C LEU A 304 -22.27 -3.13 -10.67
N ASP A 305 -22.87 -4.27 -10.32
CA ASP A 305 -24.24 -4.30 -9.86
C ASP A 305 -24.39 -3.60 -8.50
N TRP A 306 -25.50 -2.88 -8.34
CA TRP A 306 -25.77 -2.04 -7.16
C TRP A 306 -25.72 -2.82 -5.85
N ASP A 307 -26.10 -4.11 -5.86
CA ASP A 307 -26.14 -4.96 -4.67
C ASP A 307 -24.74 -5.33 -4.18
N VAL A 308 -23.78 -5.54 -5.09
CA VAL A 308 -22.35 -5.71 -4.78
C VAL A 308 -21.80 -4.43 -4.13
N ILE A 309 -22.11 -3.27 -4.72
CA ILE A 309 -21.66 -1.99 -4.21
C ILE A 309 -22.25 -1.70 -2.83
N ASP A 310 -23.56 -1.86 -2.66
CA ASP A 310 -24.23 -1.64 -1.38
C ASP A 310 -23.69 -2.56 -0.29
N LEU A 311 -23.41 -3.82 -0.62
CA LEU A 311 -22.81 -4.77 0.32
C LEU A 311 -21.42 -4.31 0.79
N VAL A 312 -20.50 -4.00 -0.14
CA VAL A 312 -19.12 -3.63 0.22
C VAL A 312 -19.05 -2.26 0.87
N LYS A 313 -19.79 -1.28 0.37
CA LYS A 313 -19.85 0.08 0.91
C LYS A 313 -20.33 0.12 2.36
N ASN A 314 -21.31 -0.72 2.71
CA ASN A 314 -21.89 -0.75 4.04
C ASN A 314 -21.22 -1.75 4.99
N TYR A 315 -20.57 -2.81 4.46
CA TYR A 315 -20.10 -3.94 5.26
C TYR A 315 -18.66 -4.38 5.02
N SER A 316 -17.81 -3.50 4.48
CA SER A 316 -16.37 -3.77 4.26
C SER A 316 -15.67 -4.34 5.49
N THR A 317 -14.86 -5.39 5.29
CA THR A 317 -14.03 -6.02 6.32
C THR A 317 -12.92 -5.11 6.85
N HIS A 318 -12.60 -4.04 6.11
CA HIS A 318 -11.57 -3.07 6.47
C HIS A 318 -12.13 -1.87 7.27
N ASN A 319 -13.45 -1.76 7.47
CA ASN A 319 -14.05 -0.67 8.23
C ASN A 319 -14.05 -0.96 9.75
N PRO A 320 -13.27 -0.22 10.58
CA PRO A 320 -13.18 -0.47 12.02
C PRO A 320 -14.51 -0.27 12.75
N LEU A 321 -15.38 0.61 12.22
CA LEU A 321 -16.70 0.91 12.81
C LEU A 321 -17.70 -0.24 12.64
N MET A 322 -17.41 -1.21 11.77
CA MET A 322 -18.29 -2.33 11.47
C MET A 322 -18.11 -3.52 12.39
N GLN A 323 -17.01 -3.62 13.14
CA GLN A 323 -16.76 -4.76 14.06
C GLN A 323 -17.86 -4.97 15.11
N GLY A 324 -18.66 -3.94 15.41
CA GLY A 324 -19.82 -4.03 16.32
C GLY A 324 -21.17 -4.36 15.64
N LYS A 325 -21.26 -4.35 14.30
CA LYS A 325 -22.52 -4.51 13.53
C LYS A 325 -22.56 -5.73 12.61
N LEU A 326 -21.44 -6.45 12.48
CA LEU A 326 -21.33 -7.62 11.60
C LEU A 326 -22.35 -8.73 11.92
N ALA A 327 -22.68 -8.96 13.19
CA ALA A 327 -23.65 -9.99 13.57
C ALA A 327 -25.06 -9.75 13.00
N SER A 328 -25.43 -8.48 12.80
CA SER A 328 -26.70 -8.05 12.19
C SER A 328 -26.61 -7.74 10.69
N ALA A 329 -25.44 -7.93 10.08
CA ALA A 329 -25.26 -7.71 8.66
C ALA A 329 -25.96 -8.80 7.84
N PRO A 330 -26.21 -8.56 6.53
CA PRO A 330 -26.66 -9.60 5.60
C PRO A 330 -25.78 -10.84 5.66
N VAL A 331 -26.36 -12.00 5.31
CA VAL A 331 -25.66 -13.29 5.33
C VAL A 331 -24.38 -13.23 4.50
N GLU A 332 -24.43 -12.61 3.33
CA GLU A 332 -23.32 -12.45 2.40
C GLU A 332 -22.15 -11.69 3.02
N ALA A 333 -22.41 -10.58 3.73
CA ALA A 333 -21.37 -9.81 4.41
C ALA A 333 -20.67 -10.65 5.48
N ARG A 334 -21.43 -11.44 6.24
CA ARG A 334 -20.88 -12.33 7.27
C ARG A 334 -20.05 -13.46 6.63
N GLN A 335 -20.53 -14.04 5.53
CA GLN A 335 -19.80 -15.04 4.75
C GLN A 335 -18.47 -14.49 4.22
N ILE A 336 -18.45 -13.27 3.67
CA ILE A 336 -17.25 -12.60 3.18
C ILE A 336 -16.20 -12.47 4.29
N VAL A 337 -16.60 -11.98 5.48
CA VAL A 337 -15.69 -11.81 6.63
C VAL A 337 -15.06 -13.14 7.02
N VAL A 338 -15.88 -14.20 7.16
CA VAL A 338 -15.41 -15.51 7.58
C VAL A 338 -14.53 -16.15 6.49
N ALA A 339 -14.89 -16.02 5.22
CA ALA A 339 -14.08 -16.53 4.12
C ALA A 339 -12.72 -15.83 4.03
N ASN A 340 -12.69 -14.48 4.12
CA ASN A 340 -11.46 -13.70 4.12
C ASN A 340 -10.54 -14.10 5.28
N LEU A 341 -11.07 -14.15 6.51
CA LEU A 341 -10.27 -14.58 7.68
C LEU A 341 -9.81 -16.05 7.57
N THR A 342 -10.62 -16.93 6.99
CA THR A 342 -10.24 -18.33 6.76
C THR A 342 -9.07 -18.43 5.77
N ALA A 343 -9.12 -17.67 4.67
CA ALA A 343 -8.04 -17.58 3.69
C ALA A 343 -6.77 -16.98 4.31
N GLN A 344 -6.89 -15.87 5.05
CA GLN A 344 -5.75 -15.22 5.72
C GLN A 344 -5.04 -16.17 6.70
N LEU A 345 -5.78 -16.94 7.50
CA LEU A 345 -5.17 -17.92 8.41
C LEU A 345 -4.33 -18.97 7.66
N GLY A 346 -4.78 -19.39 6.47
CA GLY A 346 -4.03 -20.27 5.58
C GLY A 346 -2.75 -19.63 5.07
N HIS A 347 -2.86 -18.44 4.47
CA HIS A 347 -1.72 -17.70 3.90
C HIS A 347 -0.66 -17.34 4.94
N VAL A 348 -1.05 -16.86 6.12
CA VAL A 348 -0.10 -16.48 7.17
C VAL A 348 0.67 -17.72 7.66
N ARG A 349 0.01 -18.88 7.77
CA ARG A 349 0.68 -20.14 8.12
C ARG A 349 1.71 -20.55 7.05
N GLU A 350 1.32 -20.51 5.79
CA GLU A 350 2.21 -20.86 4.66
C GLU A 350 3.39 -19.90 4.54
N GLY A 351 3.17 -18.60 4.76
CA GLY A 351 4.22 -17.59 4.79
C GLY A 351 5.24 -17.85 5.89
N VAL A 352 4.79 -18.23 7.10
CA VAL A 352 5.70 -18.61 8.19
C VAL A 352 6.42 -19.92 7.89
N GLN A 353 5.77 -20.92 7.30
CA GLN A 353 6.45 -22.14 6.85
C GLN A 353 7.57 -21.82 5.85
N GLY A 354 7.30 -21.01 4.82
CA GLY A 354 8.32 -20.62 3.85
C GLY A 354 9.47 -19.81 4.46
N MET A 355 9.19 -19.02 5.50
CA MET A 355 10.24 -18.35 6.28
C MET A 355 11.12 -19.37 7.02
N LEU A 356 10.52 -20.36 7.69
CA LEU A 356 11.26 -21.41 8.39
C LEU A 356 12.14 -22.22 7.41
N ASP A 357 11.59 -22.59 6.26
CA ASP A 357 12.32 -23.33 5.22
C ASP A 357 13.56 -22.55 4.73
N ARG A 358 13.43 -21.22 4.53
CA ARG A 358 14.56 -20.34 4.17
C ARG A 358 15.60 -20.18 5.28
N MET A 359 15.20 -20.31 6.55
CA MET A 359 16.13 -20.30 7.69
C MET A 359 16.86 -21.64 7.86
N GLU A 360 16.34 -22.72 7.28
CA GLU A 360 17.01 -24.03 7.21
C GLU A 360 17.89 -24.16 5.97
N GLN A 361 17.51 -23.52 4.88
CA GLN A 361 18.23 -23.52 3.60
C GLN A 361 18.50 -22.07 3.15
N PRO A 362 19.63 -21.47 3.55
CA PRO A 362 19.99 -20.14 3.09
C PRO A 362 20.08 -20.09 1.55
N PRO A 363 19.70 -18.97 0.90
CA PRO A 363 19.75 -18.83 -0.56
C PRO A 363 21.16 -19.11 -1.10
N ALA A 364 21.25 -19.73 -2.28
CA ALA A 364 22.52 -20.06 -2.94
C ALA A 364 23.41 -18.83 -3.21
N ASP A 365 22.83 -17.63 -3.19
CA ASP A 365 23.48 -16.36 -3.50
C ASP A 365 24.02 -15.66 -2.24
N MET A 366 23.84 -16.23 -1.05
CA MET A 366 24.48 -15.72 0.16
C MET A 366 25.98 -16.07 0.18
N PRO A 367 26.87 -15.14 0.58
CA PRO A 367 28.29 -15.44 0.73
C PRO A 367 28.51 -16.64 1.65
N GLU A 368 29.32 -17.61 1.20
CA GLU A 368 29.70 -18.77 2.02
C GLU A 368 30.21 -18.31 3.41
N GLY A 369 29.51 -18.73 4.47
CA GLY A 369 29.88 -18.45 5.87
C GLY A 369 29.01 -17.46 6.63
N MET A 370 27.98 -16.85 6.03
CA MET A 370 26.93 -16.13 6.79
C MET A 370 25.84 -17.09 7.29
N GLU A 371 26.14 -17.88 8.32
CA GLU A 371 25.10 -18.56 9.08
C GLU A 371 24.43 -17.57 10.05
N MET A 372 23.09 -17.54 10.05
CA MET A 372 22.35 -16.73 11.01
C MET A 372 22.67 -17.20 12.44
N PRO A 373 23.07 -16.31 13.37
CA PRO A 373 23.37 -16.71 14.74
C PRO A 373 22.21 -17.51 15.36
N PRO A 374 22.46 -18.64 16.04
CA PRO A 374 21.40 -19.51 16.58
C PRO A 374 20.40 -18.78 17.49
N GLU A 375 20.88 -17.76 18.21
CA GLU A 375 20.06 -16.91 19.07
C GLU A 375 19.12 -16.00 18.27
N LEU A 376 19.59 -15.44 17.15
CA LEU A 376 18.78 -14.62 16.24
C LEU A 376 17.72 -15.47 15.53
N LYS A 377 18.10 -16.64 15.02
CA LYS A 377 17.17 -17.61 14.42
C LYS A 377 16.04 -17.97 15.38
N ARG A 378 16.39 -18.33 16.62
CA ARG A 378 15.42 -18.66 17.67
C ARG A 378 14.51 -17.48 18.03
N MET A 379 15.05 -16.27 18.07
CA MET A 379 14.27 -15.05 18.34
C MET A 379 13.24 -14.81 17.23
N MET A 380 13.64 -14.92 15.96
CA MET A 380 12.75 -14.78 14.81
C MET A 380 11.67 -15.87 14.79
N GLU A 381 12.03 -17.12 15.06
CA GLU A 381 11.07 -18.23 15.19
C GLU A 381 10.05 -17.96 16.30
N MET A 382 10.49 -17.55 17.50
CA MET A 382 9.58 -17.19 18.59
C MET A 382 8.66 -16.03 18.22
N GLN A 383 9.18 -14.98 17.60
CA GLN A 383 8.40 -13.83 17.17
C GLN A 383 7.34 -14.21 16.14
N ALA A 384 7.69 -15.04 15.15
CA ALA A 384 6.75 -15.54 14.15
C ALA A 384 5.63 -16.37 14.81
N MET A 385 5.97 -17.29 15.73
CA MET A 385 4.95 -18.08 16.45
C MET A 385 4.04 -17.22 17.34
N GLN A 386 4.59 -16.18 17.97
CA GLN A 386 3.79 -15.20 18.73
C GLN A 386 2.83 -14.43 17.83
N GLN A 387 3.28 -13.99 16.65
CA GLN A 387 2.42 -13.34 15.66
C GLN A 387 1.29 -14.26 15.20
N LEU A 388 1.59 -15.52 14.86
CA LEU A 388 0.57 -16.52 14.49
C LEU A 388 -0.47 -16.73 15.59
N THR A 389 -0.02 -16.80 16.85
CA THR A 389 -0.91 -16.93 18.01
C THR A 389 -1.83 -15.71 18.13
N GLY A 390 -1.27 -14.50 17.97
CA GLY A 390 -2.04 -13.25 18.01
C GLY A 390 -3.09 -13.17 16.90
N VAL A 391 -2.70 -13.47 15.65
CA VAL A 391 -3.61 -13.48 14.49
C VAL A 391 -4.73 -14.50 14.69
N SER A 392 -4.42 -15.71 15.15
CA SER A 392 -5.41 -16.75 15.45
C SER A 392 -6.44 -16.29 16.50
N ALA A 393 -5.97 -15.69 17.59
CA ALA A 393 -6.85 -15.21 18.67
C ALA A 393 -7.76 -14.06 18.21
N LEU A 394 -7.23 -13.14 17.41
CA LEU A 394 -8.01 -12.03 16.83
C LEU A 394 -9.05 -12.53 15.84
N ALA A 395 -8.68 -13.43 14.92
CA ALA A 395 -9.61 -14.03 13.97
C ALA A 395 -10.74 -14.77 14.67
N GLN A 396 -10.43 -15.59 15.68
CA GLN A 396 -11.45 -16.28 16.49
C GLN A 396 -12.37 -15.30 17.22
N ARG A 397 -11.82 -14.22 17.79
CA ARG A 397 -12.64 -13.18 18.46
C ARG A 397 -13.57 -12.48 17.49
N ALA A 398 -13.12 -12.20 16.27
CA ALA A 398 -13.90 -11.54 15.24
C ALA A 398 -15.01 -12.44 14.67
N VAL A 399 -14.72 -13.72 14.45
CA VAL A 399 -15.67 -14.68 13.85
C VAL A 399 -16.66 -15.26 14.85
N ARG A 400 -16.30 -15.39 16.13
CA ARG A 400 -17.16 -15.96 17.17
C ARG A 400 -18.61 -15.45 17.18
N PRO A 401 -18.91 -14.14 17.07
CA PRO A 401 -20.31 -13.67 17.03
C PRO A 401 -21.07 -14.01 15.75
N LEU A 402 -20.38 -14.49 14.70
CA LEU A 402 -20.97 -14.81 13.39
C LEU A 402 -21.27 -16.31 13.24
N LEU A 403 -20.61 -17.17 14.02
CA LEU A 403 -20.83 -18.61 13.98
C LEU A 403 -22.29 -18.97 14.31
N GLY A 404 -22.87 -19.87 13.53
CA GLY A 404 -24.27 -20.27 13.56
C GLY A 404 -25.21 -19.33 12.80
N THR A 405 -24.69 -18.28 12.15
CA THR A 405 -25.51 -17.26 11.45
C THR A 405 -25.18 -17.10 9.96
N LEU A 406 -24.27 -17.92 9.42
CA LEU A 406 -23.75 -17.76 8.06
C LEU A 406 -24.60 -18.43 6.97
N ASP A 407 -25.61 -19.22 7.34
CA ASP A 407 -26.32 -20.13 6.43
C ASP A 407 -25.38 -21.02 5.58
N ALA A 408 -24.15 -21.23 6.06
CA ALA A 408 -23.06 -21.95 5.40
C ALA A 408 -22.23 -22.72 6.44
N PRO A 409 -22.75 -23.84 6.98
CA PRO A 409 -22.09 -24.59 8.05
C PRO A 409 -20.72 -25.16 7.65
N GLU A 410 -20.51 -25.42 6.36
CA GLU A 410 -19.23 -25.89 5.82
C GLU A 410 -18.14 -24.83 5.92
N LEU A 411 -18.49 -23.55 5.74
CA LEU A 411 -17.56 -22.43 5.88
C LEU A 411 -17.09 -22.29 7.34
N GLU A 412 -18.00 -22.50 8.29
CA GLU A 412 -17.65 -22.52 9.72
C GLU A 412 -16.75 -23.71 10.07
N ALA A 413 -16.99 -24.86 9.45
CA ALA A 413 -16.15 -26.05 9.64
C ALA A 413 -14.73 -25.82 9.11
N GLU A 414 -14.59 -25.22 7.92
CA GLU A 414 -13.28 -24.91 7.33
C GLU A 414 -12.53 -23.85 8.15
N PHE A 415 -13.23 -22.82 8.65
CA PHE A 415 -12.64 -21.85 9.58
C PHE A 415 -12.07 -22.54 10.83
N LYS A 416 -12.87 -23.41 11.48
CA LYS A 416 -12.43 -24.15 12.68
C LYS A 416 -11.24 -25.06 12.39
N LYS A 417 -11.25 -25.74 11.25
CA LYS A 417 -10.15 -26.59 10.78
C LYS A 417 -8.86 -25.79 10.58
N ASN A 418 -8.93 -24.62 9.93
CA ASN A 418 -7.76 -23.76 9.75
C ASN A 418 -7.22 -23.20 11.07
N VAL A 419 -8.11 -22.82 12.00
CA VAL A 419 -7.71 -22.41 13.35
C VAL A 419 -6.99 -23.54 14.08
N GLN A 420 -7.53 -24.76 14.02
CA GLN A 420 -6.91 -25.92 14.66
C GLN A 420 -5.55 -26.24 14.03
N ALA A 421 -5.47 -26.27 12.70
CA ALA A 421 -4.22 -26.57 12.00
C ALA A 421 -3.14 -25.51 12.29
N LEU A 422 -3.53 -24.24 12.46
CA LEU A 422 -2.61 -23.18 12.87
C LEU A 422 -2.13 -23.36 14.33
N GLN A 423 -3.03 -23.75 15.25
CA GLN A 423 -2.67 -24.04 16.63
C GLN A 423 -1.72 -25.22 16.75
N GLU A 424 -1.97 -26.30 16.00
CA GLU A 424 -1.09 -27.47 15.90
C GLU A 424 0.27 -27.09 15.32
N PHE A 425 0.29 -26.25 14.28
CA PHE A 425 1.51 -25.73 13.68
C PHE A 425 2.36 -24.93 14.69
N VAL A 426 1.74 -23.98 15.41
CA VAL A 426 2.42 -23.20 16.45
C VAL A 426 2.95 -24.10 17.55
N ALA A 427 2.16 -25.08 18.01
CA ALA A 427 2.59 -26.01 19.06
C ALA A 427 3.79 -26.87 18.62
N ALA A 428 3.86 -27.24 17.35
CA ALA A 428 4.97 -28.03 16.80
C ALA A 428 6.26 -27.22 16.62
N HIS A 429 6.16 -25.94 16.26
CA HIS A 429 7.30 -25.10 15.88
C HIS A 429 7.72 -24.08 16.95
N THR A 430 7.01 -23.98 18.07
CA THR A 430 7.44 -23.13 19.19
C THR A 430 8.73 -23.69 19.79
N PRO A 431 9.85 -22.93 19.78
CA PRO A 431 11.12 -23.40 20.33
C PRO A 431 10.98 -23.74 21.82
N LYS A 432 11.19 -25.01 22.19
CA LYS A 432 11.18 -25.43 23.59
C LYS A 432 12.25 -24.66 24.36
N GLU A 433 11.92 -24.05 25.49
CA GLU A 433 12.93 -23.51 26.42
C GLU A 433 14.03 -24.55 26.64
N PRO A 434 15.32 -24.17 26.63
CA PRO A 434 16.31 -25.12 27.10
C PRO A 434 15.90 -25.47 28.52
N LYS A 435 15.89 -26.76 28.87
CA LYS A 435 15.90 -27.14 30.29
C LYS A 435 17.05 -26.35 30.89
N MET A 436 16.76 -25.37 31.74
CA MET A 436 17.79 -24.79 32.58
C MET A 436 18.47 -25.98 33.25
N LEU A 437 19.76 -26.13 33.01
CA LEU A 437 20.56 -27.04 33.81
C LEU A 437 20.21 -26.73 35.27
N PRO A 438 19.90 -27.75 36.10
CA PRO A 438 19.62 -27.50 37.50
C PRO A 438 20.75 -26.62 38.05
N PRO A 439 20.42 -25.59 38.85
CA PRO A 439 21.43 -24.65 39.33
C PRO A 439 22.59 -25.46 39.90
N ALA A 440 23.80 -25.15 39.41
CA ALA A 440 25.01 -25.74 39.96
C ALA A 440 24.93 -25.55 41.48
N ASN A 441 25.09 -26.67 42.22
CA ASN A 441 25.04 -26.70 43.67
C ASN A 441 25.71 -25.44 44.26
N ASP A 442 24.96 -24.77 45.14
CA ASP A 442 25.51 -23.83 46.11
C ASP A 442 26.57 -24.57 46.94
N GLN A 443 27.82 -24.53 46.49
CA GLN A 443 28.98 -24.63 47.36
C GLN A 443 29.89 -23.43 47.08
N ASP A 444 29.97 -22.60 48.11
CA ASP A 444 31.02 -21.64 48.40
C ASP A 444 31.06 -20.37 47.55
N LEU A 445 30.10 -19.47 47.76
CA LEU A 445 30.41 -18.03 47.80
C LEU A 445 29.64 -17.34 48.94
N ASP A 446 30.35 -17.20 50.05
CA ASP A 446 29.96 -16.54 51.29
C ASP A 446 29.86 -15.02 51.06
N PHE A 447 28.64 -14.46 51.08
CA PHE A 447 28.40 -13.02 51.09
C PHE A 447 27.59 -12.61 52.33
N PRO A 448 28.05 -11.64 53.13
CA PRO A 448 27.39 -11.26 54.37
C PRO A 448 26.05 -10.55 54.11
N ARG A 449 24.98 -11.10 54.71
CA ARG A 449 23.60 -10.58 54.67
C ARG A 449 23.52 -9.13 55.17
N ARG A 450 23.05 -8.21 54.30
CA ARG A 450 22.50 -6.91 54.76
C ARG A 450 21.12 -7.13 55.40
N LYS A 451 20.97 -6.70 56.65
CA LYS A 451 19.69 -6.69 57.39
C LYS A 451 18.68 -5.74 56.73
N LYS A 452 17.43 -6.18 56.58
CA LYS A 452 16.28 -5.33 56.21
C LYS A 452 16.01 -4.28 57.31
N PRO A 453 15.68 -3.02 56.98
CA PRO A 453 15.03 -2.12 57.93
C PRO A 453 13.56 -2.55 58.12
N GLY A 454 13.14 -2.71 59.37
CA GLY A 454 11.76 -3.01 59.74
C GLY A 454 10.87 -1.77 59.72
N ASN A 455 9.61 -1.97 59.34
CA ASN A 455 8.51 -1.02 59.52
C ASN A 455 8.13 -0.95 61.00
N ASP A 456 8.44 0.17 61.65
CA ASP A 456 7.76 0.61 62.88
C ASP A 456 7.36 2.07 62.70
N PHE A 457 6.14 2.29 62.22
CA PHE A 457 5.43 3.56 62.40
C PHE A 457 3.97 3.21 62.71
N SER A 458 3.65 3.16 64.00
CA SER A 458 2.30 3.23 64.53
C SER A 458 1.88 4.70 64.65
N PHE A 459 0.65 4.99 64.26
CA PHE A 459 -0.05 6.23 64.58
C PHE A 459 -0.70 6.06 65.96
N ASP A 460 -0.31 6.92 66.89
CA ASP A 460 -1.15 7.49 67.94
C ASP A 460 -0.73 8.96 68.15
#